data_AF-A0AA96Y3B7-F1
#
_entry.id   AF-A0AA96Y3B7-F1
#
_cell.length_a   1.000
_cell.length_b   1.000
_cell.length_c   1.000
_cell.angle_alpha   90.00
_cell.angle_beta   90.00
_cell.angle_gamma   90.00
#
_symmetry.space_group_name_H-M   'P 1'
#
loop_
_entity.id
_entity.type
_entity.pdbx_description
1 polymer ?
#
loop_
_entity_poly.entity_id
_entity_poly.type
_entity_poly.pdbx_seq_one_letter_code
_entity_poly.pdbx_strand_id
1 'polypeptide(L)'
;MNAYRDAQVGEARTFVTRNDQWVKLVERLLKRAAGVLVEKVCRKAMAENELLVVKHAVERNELYNVFSLVRPAADQMRRVDSTNIYWDWIDAFGSYSDAVGSRWPYMSQERRAYALIRAEELANAICK
;
A
#
# COMPACT_ATOMS: atom_id res chain seq x y z
N MET A 1 -2.04 20.41 -21.08
CA MET A 1 -1.75 20.43 -19.63
C MET A 1 -3.08 20.62 -18.93
N ASN A 2 -3.47 19.71 -18.02
CA ASN A 2 -4.79 19.76 -17.37
C ASN A 2 -4.61 20.39 -15.98
N ALA A 3 -5.01 21.66 -15.82
CA ALA A 3 -4.79 22.46 -14.63
C ALA A 3 -5.24 21.77 -13.33
N TYR A 4 -6.29 20.93 -13.39
CA TYR A 4 -6.75 20.14 -12.24
C TYR A 4 -5.76 19.07 -11.80
N ARG A 5 -5.07 18.43 -12.74
CA ARG A 5 -4.06 17.41 -12.44
C ARG A 5 -2.82 18.05 -11.82
N ASP A 6 -2.41 19.20 -12.34
CA ASP A 6 -1.24 19.93 -11.83
C ASP A 6 -1.49 20.47 -10.42
N ALA A 7 -2.70 20.97 -10.14
CA ALA A 7 -3.13 21.35 -8.79
C ALA A 7 -3.05 20.17 -7.81
N GLN A 8 -3.54 18.98 -8.19
CA GLN A 8 -3.48 17.80 -7.32
C GLN A 8 -2.06 17.28 -7.08
N VAL A 9 -1.16 17.44 -8.05
CA VAL A 9 0.27 17.16 -7.84
C VAL A 9 0.85 18.12 -6.80
N GLY A 10 0.48 19.41 -6.86
CA GLY A 10 0.85 20.41 -5.85
C GLY A 10 0.32 20.08 -4.45
N GLU A 11 -0.95 19.69 -4.34
CA GLU A 11 -1.57 19.30 -3.07
C GLU A 11 -0.92 18.05 -2.46
N ALA A 12 -0.69 17.02 -3.27
CA ALA A 12 -0.01 15.80 -2.84
C ALA A 12 1.42 16.09 -2.34
N ARG A 13 2.18 16.89 -3.10
CA ARG A 13 3.55 17.29 -2.72
C ARG A 13 3.56 18.08 -1.41
N THR A 14 2.64 19.02 -1.25
CA THR A 14 2.48 19.81 -0.02
C THR A 14 2.18 18.89 1.17
N PHE A 15 1.26 17.94 1.01
CA PHE A 15 0.90 16.99 2.06
C PHE A 15 2.09 16.15 2.49
N VAL A 16 2.78 15.52 1.53
CA VAL A 16 3.95 14.68 1.80
C VAL A 16 5.07 15.47 2.48
N THR A 17 5.35 16.68 2.01
CA THR A 17 6.41 17.52 2.58
C THR A 17 6.10 17.92 4.03
N ARG A 18 4.85 18.31 4.33
CA ARG A 18 4.44 18.71 5.68
C ARG A 18 4.38 17.54 6.66
N ASN A 19 4.12 16.33 6.17
CA ASN A 19 3.90 15.14 6.99
C ASN A 19 4.98 14.05 6.77
N ASP A 20 6.18 14.43 6.33
CA ASP A 20 7.25 13.52 5.90
C ASP A 20 7.55 12.40 6.90
N GLN A 21 7.64 12.73 8.18
CA GLN A 21 7.89 11.74 9.24
C GLN A 21 6.79 10.68 9.35
N TRP A 22 5.53 11.11 9.23
CA TRP A 22 4.37 10.23 9.31
C TRP A 22 4.25 9.37 8.06
N VAL A 23 4.43 9.97 6.87
CA VAL A 23 4.46 9.22 5.60
C VAL A 23 5.53 8.13 5.63
N LYS A 24 6.75 8.44 6.07
CA LYS A 24 7.83 7.46 6.21
C LYS A 24 7.53 6.39 7.26
N LEU A 25 6.83 6.73 8.34
CA LEU A 25 6.39 5.74 9.34
C LEU A 25 5.40 4.75 8.72
N VAL A 26 4.36 5.25 8.05
CA VAL A 26 3.35 4.39 7.42
C VAL A 26 3.96 3.55 6.30
N GLU A 27 4.89 4.09 5.52
CA GLU A 27 5.62 3.34 4.50
C GLU A 27 6.41 2.16 5.10
N ARG A 28 7.11 2.36 6.24
CA ARG A 28 7.79 1.27 6.95
C ARG A 28 6.81 0.22 7.49
N LEU A 29 5.65 0.64 8.00
CA LEU A 29 4.61 -0.28 8.46
C LEU A 29 4.04 -1.11 7.30
N LEU A 30 3.77 -0.48 6.15
CA LEU A 30 3.32 -1.16 4.94
C LEU A 30 4.34 -2.17 4.42
N LYS A 31 5.64 -1.85 4.47
CA LYS A 31 6.71 -2.80 4.14
C LYS A 31 6.69 -4.01 5.08
N ARG A 32 6.56 -3.78 6.39
CA ARG A 32 6.46 -4.87 7.37
C ARG A 32 5.21 -5.73 7.13
N ALA A 33 4.06 -5.10 6.91
CA ALA A 33 2.81 -5.77 6.58
C ALA A 33 2.91 -6.57 5.27
N ALA A 34 3.65 -6.06 4.28
CA ALA A 34 3.93 -6.79 3.04
C ALA A 34 4.79 -8.04 3.30
N GLY A 35 5.74 -7.97 4.24
CA GLY A 35 6.48 -9.15 4.71
C GLY A 35 5.55 -10.22 5.29
N VAL A 36 4.61 -9.82 6.15
CA VAL A 36 3.59 -10.74 6.73
C VAL A 36 2.72 -11.35 5.63
N LEU A 37 2.25 -10.54 4.68
CA LEU A 37 1.49 -10.99 3.52
C LEU A 37 2.27 -12.06 2.74
N VAL A 38 3.56 -11.81 2.47
CA VAL A 38 4.41 -12.75 1.75
C VAL A 38 4.56 -14.08 2.48
N GLU A 39 4.84 -14.04 3.78
CA GLU A 39 5.09 -15.24 4.58
C GLU A 39 3.83 -16.08 4.81
N LYS A 40 2.70 -15.43 5.13
CA LYS A 40 1.47 -16.12 5.55
C LYS A 40 0.56 -16.49 4.38
N VAL A 41 0.55 -15.69 3.31
CA VAL A 41 -0.39 -15.82 2.19
C VAL A 41 0.33 -16.14 0.88
N CYS A 42 1.21 -15.27 0.39
CA CYS A 42 1.82 -15.45 -0.95
C CYS A 42 2.57 -16.77 -1.05
N ARG A 43 3.29 -17.18 0.01
CA ARG A 43 4.02 -18.45 0.06
C ARG A 43 3.14 -19.68 -0.22
N LYS A 44 1.85 -19.62 0.11
CA LYS A 44 0.89 -20.71 -0.11
C LYS A 44 0.13 -20.58 -1.43
N ALA A 45 -0.01 -19.37 -1.95
CA ALA A 45 -0.85 -19.06 -3.10
C ALA A 45 -0.09 -18.98 -4.43
N MET A 46 1.21 -18.67 -4.41
CA MET A 46 2.00 -18.33 -5.60
C MET A 46 3.03 -19.41 -5.94
N ALA A 47 3.42 -19.49 -7.21
CA ALA A 47 4.56 -20.31 -7.62
C ALA A 47 5.88 -19.73 -7.08
N GLU A 48 6.90 -20.57 -6.94
CA GLU A 48 8.17 -20.18 -6.30
C GLU A 48 8.87 -19.01 -7.02
N ASN A 49 8.86 -19.02 -8.34
CA ASN A 49 9.43 -17.95 -9.16
C ASN A 49 8.69 -16.62 -8.96
N GLU A 50 7.36 -16.63 -8.88
CA GLU A 50 6.57 -15.41 -8.64
C GLU A 50 6.77 -14.90 -7.21
N LEU A 51 6.80 -15.81 -6.24
CA LEU A 51 7.07 -15.49 -4.83
C LEU A 51 8.43 -14.81 -4.66
N LEU A 52 9.46 -15.27 -5.38
CA LEU A 52 10.79 -14.67 -5.33
C LEU A 52 10.78 -13.22 -5.83
N VAL A 53 10.05 -12.94 -6.93
CA VAL A 53 9.90 -11.59 -7.47
C VAL A 53 9.19 -10.67 -6.46
N VAL A 54 8.12 -11.16 -5.81
CA VAL A 54 7.42 -10.38 -4.77
C VAL A 54 8.33 -10.10 -3.57
N LYS A 55 9.09 -11.09 -3.09
CA LYS A 55 10.04 -10.93 -1.99
C LYS A 55 11.06 -9.83 -2.29
N HIS A 56 11.67 -9.85 -3.47
CA HIS A 56 12.62 -8.82 -3.86
C HIS A 56 12.00 -7.42 -3.96
N ALA A 57 10.76 -7.31 -4.43
CA ALA A 57 10.04 -6.03 -4.43
C ALA A 57 9.80 -5.50 -3.01
N VAL A 58 9.45 -6.38 -2.05
CA VAL A 58 9.32 -6.00 -0.63
C VAL A 58 10.67 -5.57 -0.04
N GLU A 59 11.74 -6.32 -0.28
CA GLU A 59 13.10 -6.01 0.21
C GLU A 59 13.56 -4.62 -0.24
N ARG A 60 13.32 -4.29 -1.52
CA ARG A 60 13.63 -2.99 -2.12
C ARG A 60 12.65 -1.87 -1.75
N ASN A 61 11.63 -2.17 -0.95
CA ASN A 61 10.56 -1.23 -0.58
C ASN A 61 9.78 -0.69 -1.79
N GLU A 62 9.64 -1.47 -2.85
CA GLU A 62 8.90 -1.10 -4.06
C GLU A 62 7.41 -1.44 -3.89
N LEU A 63 6.73 -0.81 -2.92
CA LEU A 63 5.37 -1.19 -2.50
C LEU A 63 4.33 -1.17 -3.64
N TYR A 64 4.46 -0.26 -4.60
CA TYR A 64 3.60 -0.24 -5.79
C TYR A 64 3.82 -1.46 -6.70
N ASN A 65 5.07 -1.93 -6.81
CA ASN A 65 5.38 -3.15 -7.55
C ASN A 65 4.81 -4.37 -6.82
N VAL A 66 4.96 -4.43 -5.48
CA VAL A 66 4.32 -5.47 -4.66
C VAL A 66 2.82 -5.51 -4.95
N PHE A 67 2.14 -4.36 -4.89
CA PHE A 67 0.70 -4.24 -5.19
C PHE A 67 0.35 -4.78 -6.58
N SER A 68 1.13 -4.40 -7.59
CA SER A 68 0.89 -4.82 -8.97
C SER A 68 1.12 -6.32 -9.18
N LEU A 69 2.08 -6.90 -8.46
CA LEU A 69 2.43 -8.33 -8.55
C LEU A 69 1.46 -9.24 -7.82
N VAL A 70 0.93 -8.83 -6.65
CA VAL A 70 0.02 -9.66 -5.85
C VAL A 70 -1.42 -9.60 -6.35
N ARG A 71 -1.81 -8.51 -7.03
CA ARG A 71 -3.19 -8.29 -7.47
C ARG A 71 -3.73 -9.36 -8.45
N PRO A 72 -2.98 -9.85 -9.44
CA PRO A 72 -3.45 -10.91 -10.32
C PRO A 72 -3.74 -12.23 -9.60
N ALA A 73 -3.12 -12.46 -8.44
CA ALA A 73 -3.27 -13.68 -7.64
C ALA A 73 -4.39 -13.60 -6.59
N ALA A 74 -5.27 -12.58 -6.66
CA ALA A 74 -6.32 -12.33 -5.66
C ALA A 74 -7.20 -13.57 -5.39
N ASP A 75 -7.60 -14.27 -6.45
CA ASP A 75 -8.47 -15.45 -6.34
C ASP A 75 -7.75 -16.63 -5.65
N GLN A 76 -6.45 -16.80 -5.90
CA GLN A 76 -5.63 -17.83 -5.24
C GLN A 76 -5.41 -17.45 -3.76
N MET A 77 -5.10 -16.18 -3.47
CA MET A 77 -4.88 -15.70 -2.11
C MET A 77 -6.15 -15.85 -1.26
N ARG A 78 -7.32 -15.50 -1.79
CA ARG A 78 -8.62 -15.66 -1.11
C ARG A 78 -8.88 -17.10 -0.63
N ARG A 79 -8.35 -18.12 -1.32
CA ARG A 79 -8.55 -19.52 -0.94
C ARG A 79 -7.70 -19.97 0.25
N VAL A 80 -6.60 -19.29 0.52
CA VAL A 80 -5.61 -19.67 1.55
C VAL A 80 -5.50 -18.66 2.69
N ASP A 81 -6.04 -17.46 2.50
CA ASP A 81 -6.03 -16.37 3.47
C ASP A 81 -7.30 -16.37 4.32
N SER A 82 -7.27 -17.14 5.42
CA SER A 82 -8.38 -17.23 6.37
C SER A 82 -8.57 -15.98 7.22
N THR A 83 -7.64 -15.04 7.18
CA THR A 83 -7.55 -13.87 8.07
C THR A 83 -7.69 -12.54 7.34
N ASN A 84 -7.95 -12.57 6.03
CA ASN A 84 -8.12 -11.38 5.19
C ASN A 84 -6.87 -10.48 5.05
N ILE A 85 -5.67 -11.01 5.34
CA ILE A 85 -4.40 -10.27 5.26
C ILE A 85 -4.18 -9.64 3.88
N TYR A 86 -4.54 -10.35 2.81
CA TYR A 86 -4.41 -9.85 1.44
C TYR A 86 -5.24 -8.58 1.22
N TRP A 87 -6.54 -8.63 1.50
CA TRP A 87 -7.41 -7.48 1.28
C TRP A 87 -7.10 -6.34 2.23
N ASP A 88 -6.77 -6.64 3.49
CA ASP A 88 -6.34 -5.63 4.45
C ASP A 88 -5.07 -4.91 3.96
N TRP A 89 -4.12 -5.64 3.37
CA TRP A 89 -2.91 -5.03 2.81
C TRP A 89 -3.20 -4.20 1.55
N ILE A 90 -4.09 -4.69 0.67
CA ILE A 90 -4.57 -3.95 -0.51
C ILE A 90 -5.22 -2.63 -0.09
N ASP A 91 -6.08 -2.65 0.93
CA ASP A 91 -6.77 -1.47 1.44
C ASP A 91 -5.81 -0.52 2.16
N ALA A 92 -4.84 -1.04 2.91
CA ALA A 92 -3.80 -0.25 3.56
C ALA A 92 -2.95 0.50 2.51
N PHE A 93 -2.47 -0.20 1.49
CA PHE A 93 -1.67 0.40 0.42
C PHE A 93 -2.50 1.35 -0.46
N GLY A 94 -3.76 1.03 -0.73
CA GLY A 94 -4.70 1.89 -1.43
C GLY A 94 -4.89 3.22 -0.70
N SER A 95 -5.19 3.15 0.60
CA SER A 95 -5.36 4.35 1.44
C SER A 95 -4.09 5.20 1.50
N TYR A 96 -2.92 4.56 1.60
CA TYR A 96 -1.63 5.27 1.52
C TYR A 96 -1.43 5.96 0.17
N SER A 97 -1.70 5.25 -0.92
CA SER A 97 -1.57 5.78 -2.28
C SER A 97 -2.50 6.97 -2.52
N ASP A 98 -3.69 6.95 -1.91
CA ASP A 98 -4.64 8.07 -1.97
C ASP A 98 -4.11 9.28 -1.19
N ALA A 99 -3.52 9.06 -0.01
CA ALA A 99 -2.94 10.11 0.81
C ALA A 99 -1.77 10.83 0.10
N VAL A 100 -0.84 10.07 -0.48
CA VAL A 100 0.42 10.61 -1.04
C VAL A 100 0.35 10.89 -2.54
N GLY A 101 -0.64 10.34 -3.25
CA GLY A 101 -0.76 10.40 -4.70
C GLY A 101 -1.59 11.56 -5.22
N SER A 102 -1.59 11.75 -6.53
CA SER A 102 -2.33 12.82 -7.22
C SER A 102 -3.40 12.29 -8.19
N ARG A 103 -3.74 10.99 -8.10
CA ARG A 103 -4.67 10.33 -9.02
C ARG A 103 -6.11 10.82 -8.87
N TRP A 104 -6.50 11.24 -7.66
CA TRP A 104 -7.87 11.63 -7.36
C TRP A 104 -8.05 13.14 -7.42
N PRO A 105 -8.94 13.66 -8.30
CA PRO A 105 -9.11 15.11 -8.50
C PRO A 105 -9.73 15.84 -7.30
N TYR A 106 -10.30 15.10 -6.34
CA TYR A 106 -11.06 15.62 -5.20
C TYR A 106 -10.33 15.51 -3.85
N MET A 107 -9.04 15.12 -3.83
CA MET A 107 -8.33 14.89 -2.57
C MET A 107 -7.84 16.19 -1.93
N SER A 108 -8.56 16.62 -0.89
CA SER A 108 -8.13 17.69 0.01
C SER A 108 -7.06 17.21 1.00
N GLN A 109 -6.36 18.15 1.66
CA GLN A 109 -5.39 17.85 2.72
C GLN A 109 -6.01 17.02 3.87
N GLU A 110 -7.25 17.33 4.26
CA GLU A 110 -7.98 16.58 5.29
C GLU A 110 -8.27 15.13 4.87
N ARG A 111 -8.74 14.92 3.63
CA ARG A 111 -8.97 13.57 3.10
C ARG A 111 -7.68 12.76 3.01
N ARG A 112 -6.57 13.42 2.65
CA ARG A 112 -5.23 12.80 2.64
C ARG A 112 -4.79 12.38 4.04
N ALA A 113 -5.01 13.22 5.05
CA ALA A 113 -4.72 12.89 6.45
C ALA A 113 -5.56 11.69 6.92
N TYR A 114 -6.86 11.69 6.65
CA TYR A 114 -7.73 10.56 6.98
C TYR A 114 -7.27 9.26 6.29
N ALA A 115 -6.92 9.32 5.01
CA ALA A 115 -6.42 8.17 4.28
C ALA A 115 -5.07 7.65 4.83
N LEU A 116 -4.19 8.55 5.30
CA LEU A 116 -2.93 8.15 5.93
C LEU A 116 -3.14 7.49 7.30
N ILE A 117 -4.07 7.99 8.13
CA ILE A 117 -4.50 7.34 9.38
C ILE A 117 -5.02 5.94 9.09
N ARG A 118 -5.91 5.82 8.10
CA ARG A 118 -6.50 4.53 7.74
C ARG A 118 -5.44 3.52 7.27
N ALA A 119 -4.48 3.98 6.46
CA ALA A 119 -3.36 3.15 6.03
C ALA A 119 -2.53 2.65 7.22
N GLU A 120 -2.26 3.51 8.19
CA GLU A 120 -1.54 3.17 9.42
C GLU A 120 -2.28 2.12 10.25
N GLU A 121 -3.57 2.32 10.51
CA GLU A 121 -4.41 1.41 11.30
C GLU A 121 -4.43 0.00 10.69
N LEU A 122 -4.67 -0.08 9.38
CA LEU A 122 -4.73 -1.34 8.65
C LEU A 122 -3.36 -2.03 8.61
N ALA A 123 -2.29 -1.30 8.31
CA ALA A 123 -0.94 -1.87 8.29
C ALA A 123 -0.52 -2.40 9.68
N ASN A 124 -0.88 -1.69 10.75
CA ASN A 124 -0.64 -2.14 12.11
C ASN A 124 -1.46 -3.38 12.47
N ALA A 125 -2.71 -3.46 12.04
CA ALA A 125 -3.57 -4.63 12.30
C ALA A 125 -2.98 -5.92 11.70
N ILE A 126 -2.40 -5.83 10.50
CA ILE A 126 -1.74 -6.96 9.83
C ILE A 126 -0.47 -7.41 10.56
N CYS A 127 0.26 -6.46 11.17
CA CYS A 127 1.54 -6.71 11.82
C CYS A 127 1.44 -7.28 13.25
N LYS A 128 0.23 -7.37 13.82
CA LYS A 128 -0.03 -7.98 15.14
C LYS A 128 -0.02 -9.50 15.05
#